data_AF-A0A9N7LUT7-F1
#
_entry.id   AF-A0A9N7LUT7-F1
#
_cell.length_a   1.000
_cell.length_b   1.000
_cell.length_c   1.000
_cell.angle_alpha   90.00
_cell.angle_beta   90.00
_cell.angle_gamma   90.00
#
_symmetry.space_group_name_H-M   'P 1'
#
loop_
_entity.id
_entity.type
_entity.pdbx_description
1 polymer ?
#
loop_
_entity_poly.entity_id
_entity_poly.type
_entity_poly.pdbx_seq_one_letter_code
_entity_poly.pdbx_strand_id
1 'polypeptide(L)'
;MEQTSPSPFIVSNHRDHLSALPFGDTQDFTAADRGFIAKLSPCVVTAADGRVVWDNDSYSFLDEDAPPSVHPSLWRQSQLCAKQGLYQVVEGIYQVRGLDLSNISFIEGDAGVIVIDPLVCTETAAAALALYREYRGDRAVSAVIYTHSHVDHFGGVFGVTTQADVDAGKVAVLAPEGFVEHAVQENVYAGTAMARRAAYMYGAVLPRGPQGQVGCGLGQTPSLGEVGLIVPTIDITSTGEIHTIDGVDIEFQMAPGTEAPAEMHFYFPKFRALCMAENATHNLHNLLTLRGALVRDPHAWSGYLTEAIDTFADRTDVVFASHHWPTWAARASWNSSRCNGIYTPTCTIRRCACSTRDTPVSRSRKTSGCPRRWRRPGTPMATTDRSTTTSRPSTSVTWAGSTAIPPGSGSTRPKRSGPDTSRPSAASTAPSNWPRRPTTPATTVGLQHFLITLCSPTSSTPARASRTRTP
;
A
#
# COMPACT_ATOMS: atom_id res chain seq x y z
N MET A 1 -9.36 25.86 15.21
CA MET A 1 -8.42 26.53 14.28
C MET A 1 -9.25 26.92 13.08
N GLU A 2 -9.34 28.20 12.73
CA GLU A 2 -10.15 28.64 11.58
C GLU A 2 -9.52 28.18 10.26
N GLN A 3 -10.33 27.68 9.34
CA GLN A 3 -9.88 27.31 8.00
C GLN A 3 -9.67 28.58 7.17
N THR A 4 -8.52 28.69 6.52
CA THR A 4 -8.19 29.83 5.64
C THR A 4 -8.44 29.48 4.18
N SER A 5 -8.90 30.44 3.39
CA SER A 5 -9.03 30.27 1.94
C SER A 5 -7.68 29.96 1.26
N PRO A 6 -7.66 29.19 0.15
CA PRO A 6 -6.45 28.90 -0.59
C PRO A 6 -5.79 30.20 -1.09
N SER A 7 -4.46 30.31 -0.90
CA SER A 7 -3.72 31.48 -1.39
C SER A 7 -3.69 31.51 -2.92
N PRO A 8 -3.46 32.68 -3.55
CA PRO A 8 -3.30 32.78 -5.01
C PRO A 8 -2.22 31.84 -5.58
N PHE A 9 -1.18 31.54 -4.79
CA PHE A 9 -0.14 30.58 -5.14
C PHE A 9 -0.69 29.15 -5.29
N ILE A 10 -1.50 28.69 -4.33
CA ILE A 10 -2.13 27.35 -4.39
C ILE A 10 -3.04 27.25 -5.61
N VAL A 11 -3.90 28.27 -5.81
CA VAL A 11 -4.84 28.32 -6.94
C VAL A 11 -4.09 28.27 -8.28
N SER A 12 -3.00 29.03 -8.42
CA SER A 12 -2.17 29.00 -9.64
C SER A 12 -1.58 27.61 -9.88
N ASN A 13 -1.03 26.97 -8.84
CA ASN A 13 -0.43 25.65 -8.96
C ASN A 13 -1.46 24.57 -9.35
N HIS A 14 -2.68 24.64 -8.82
CA HIS A 14 -3.76 23.74 -9.22
C HIS A 14 -4.17 23.96 -10.69
N ARG A 15 -4.21 25.21 -11.16
CA ARG A 15 -4.47 25.53 -12.58
C ARG A 15 -3.39 24.98 -13.51
N ASP A 16 -2.13 25.07 -13.13
CA ASP A 16 -1.02 24.51 -13.91
C ASP A 16 -1.16 22.98 -14.01
N HIS A 17 -1.57 22.29 -12.94
CA HIS A 17 -1.81 20.85 -12.99
C HIS A 17 -3.05 20.45 -13.80
N LEU A 18 -4.11 21.25 -13.80
CA LEU A 18 -5.28 21.03 -14.67
C LEU A 18 -4.89 21.03 -16.16
N SER A 19 -3.91 21.85 -16.55
CA SER A 19 -3.41 21.88 -17.94
C SER A 19 -2.33 20.82 -18.23
N ALA A 20 -1.54 20.41 -17.23
CA ALA A 20 -0.42 19.48 -17.42
C ALA A 20 -0.79 17.99 -17.31
N LEU A 21 -1.90 17.65 -16.66
CA LEU A 21 -2.39 16.27 -16.49
C LEU A 21 -3.52 15.97 -17.48
N PRO A 22 -3.70 14.70 -17.90
CA PRO A 22 -4.60 14.36 -18.99
C PRO A 22 -6.09 14.26 -18.55
N PHE A 23 -6.70 15.32 -18.02
CA PHE A 23 -8.08 15.30 -17.50
C PHE A 23 -9.15 14.95 -18.53
N GLY A 24 -8.86 15.10 -19.82
CA GLY A 24 -9.73 14.59 -20.89
C GLY A 24 -9.77 13.05 -21.01
N ASP A 25 -8.88 12.32 -20.33
CA ASP A 25 -8.92 10.85 -20.24
C ASP A 25 -9.85 10.43 -19.09
N THR A 26 -11.08 10.06 -19.48
CA THR A 26 -12.17 9.67 -18.57
C THR A 26 -12.35 8.15 -18.47
N GLN A 27 -11.44 7.35 -19.03
CA GLN A 27 -11.65 5.90 -19.10
C GLN A 27 -11.70 5.21 -17.73
N ASP A 28 -11.06 5.76 -16.70
CA ASP A 28 -11.23 5.25 -15.33
C ASP A 28 -12.66 5.38 -14.82
N PHE A 29 -13.41 6.42 -15.21
CA PHE A 29 -14.83 6.54 -14.86
C PHE A 29 -15.64 5.45 -15.55
N THR A 30 -15.40 5.22 -16.85
CA THR A 30 -16.03 4.10 -17.57
C THR A 30 -15.70 2.75 -16.95
N ALA A 31 -14.46 2.53 -16.54
CA ALA A 31 -14.02 1.29 -15.92
C ALA A 31 -14.61 1.11 -14.51
N ALA A 32 -14.72 2.19 -13.74
CA ALA A 32 -15.37 2.18 -12.43
C ALA A 32 -16.88 1.92 -12.54
N ASP A 33 -17.56 2.46 -13.55
CA ASP A 33 -19.01 2.23 -13.73
C ASP A 33 -19.35 0.90 -14.39
N ARG A 34 -18.36 0.21 -14.98
CA ARG A 34 -18.59 -1.04 -15.71
C ARG A 34 -19.10 -2.14 -14.77
N GLY A 35 -20.19 -2.77 -15.19
CA GLY A 35 -20.79 -3.88 -14.49
C GLY A 35 -21.62 -3.48 -13.27
N PHE A 36 -21.93 -2.20 -13.07
CA PHE A 36 -22.80 -1.77 -11.97
C PHE A 36 -24.14 -2.52 -11.97
N ILE A 37 -24.52 -3.05 -10.80
CA ILE A 37 -25.79 -3.75 -10.58
C ILE A 37 -26.70 -2.92 -9.68
N ALA A 38 -26.19 -2.58 -8.49
CA ALA A 38 -26.99 -1.94 -7.45
C ALA A 38 -26.13 -1.15 -6.48
N LYS A 39 -26.73 -0.18 -5.80
CA LYS A 39 -26.10 0.62 -4.75
C LYS A 39 -26.76 0.32 -3.42
N LEU A 40 -26.02 0.46 -2.32
CA LEU A 40 -26.64 0.52 -0.99
C LEU A 40 -27.31 1.89 -0.82
N SER A 41 -28.58 1.96 -0.39
CA SER A 41 -29.34 3.22 -0.30
C SER A 41 -30.26 3.24 0.95
N PRO A 42 -30.03 4.15 1.93
CA PRO A 42 -28.86 5.03 2.04
C PRO A 42 -27.55 4.24 2.16
N CYS A 43 -26.42 4.81 1.74
CA CYS A 43 -25.12 4.14 1.87
C CYS A 43 -24.52 4.35 3.25
N VAL A 44 -25.28 3.91 4.26
CA VAL A 44 -24.95 4.03 5.67
C VAL A 44 -25.08 2.66 6.31
N VAL A 45 -24.02 2.23 7.00
CA VAL A 45 -23.97 0.99 7.78
C VAL A 45 -23.88 1.36 9.25
N THR A 46 -24.75 0.78 10.06
CA THR A 46 -24.80 1.01 11.50
C THR A 46 -24.50 -0.26 12.28
N ALA A 47 -23.83 -0.11 13.43
CA ALA A 47 -23.73 -1.17 14.42
C ALA A 47 -25.09 -1.40 15.11
N ALA A 48 -25.19 -2.50 15.86
CA ALA A 48 -26.40 -2.88 16.60
C ALA A 48 -26.83 -1.83 17.65
N ASP A 49 -25.89 -1.02 18.15
CA ASP A 49 -26.13 0.09 19.07
C ASP A 49 -26.60 1.39 18.38
N GLY A 50 -26.76 1.38 17.04
CA GLY A 50 -27.17 2.51 16.23
C GLY A 50 -26.04 3.46 15.82
N ARG A 51 -24.80 3.20 16.23
CA ARG A 51 -23.64 4.00 15.83
C ARG A 51 -23.32 3.79 14.36
N VAL A 52 -23.03 4.87 13.63
CA VAL A 52 -22.59 4.81 12.24
C VAL A 52 -21.18 4.20 12.18
N VAL A 53 -21.06 3.07 11.48
CA VAL A 53 -19.81 2.36 11.19
C VAL A 53 -19.24 2.80 9.84
N TRP A 54 -20.12 3.03 8.86
CA TRP A 54 -19.80 3.54 7.53
C TRP A 54 -20.87 4.51 7.06
N ASP A 55 -20.46 5.56 6.36
CA ASP A 55 -21.35 6.53 5.73
C ASP A 55 -20.66 7.09 4.50
N ASN A 56 -20.98 6.53 3.33
CA ASN A 56 -20.47 7.03 2.06
C ASN A 56 -21.26 8.23 1.53
N ASP A 57 -22.53 8.39 1.94
CA ASP A 57 -23.40 9.50 1.50
C ASP A 57 -22.85 10.87 1.95
N SER A 58 -22.10 10.89 3.05
CA SER A 58 -21.34 12.06 3.51
C SER A 58 -20.28 12.58 2.52
N TYR A 59 -19.95 11.82 1.47
CA TYR A 59 -19.04 12.21 0.39
C TYR A 59 -19.73 12.80 -0.85
N SER A 60 -21.06 13.02 -0.81
CA SER A 60 -21.83 13.61 -1.91
C SER A 60 -21.32 14.96 -2.41
N PHE A 61 -20.57 15.72 -1.59
CA PHE A 61 -19.90 16.94 -2.03
C PHE A 61 -18.86 16.72 -3.16
N LEU A 62 -18.45 15.46 -3.42
CA LEU A 62 -17.56 15.10 -4.52
C LEU A 62 -18.25 15.11 -5.89
N ASP A 63 -19.59 15.18 -5.94
CA ASP A 63 -20.34 15.28 -7.21
C ASP A 63 -20.13 16.64 -7.91
N GLU A 64 -19.60 17.62 -7.19
CA GLU A 64 -19.27 18.96 -7.67
C GLU A 64 -17.89 19.04 -8.33
N ASP A 65 -17.61 20.19 -8.97
CA ASP A 65 -16.29 20.51 -9.51
C ASP A 65 -15.22 20.64 -8.41
N ALA A 66 -13.98 20.28 -8.77
CA ALA A 66 -12.85 20.32 -7.85
C ALA A 66 -12.64 21.74 -7.26
N PRO A 67 -12.73 21.92 -5.93
CA PRO A 67 -12.56 23.22 -5.29
C PRO A 67 -11.08 23.63 -5.29
N PRO A 68 -10.77 24.93 -5.23
CA PRO A 68 -9.38 25.42 -5.20
C PRO A 68 -8.59 24.96 -3.97
N SER A 69 -9.25 24.48 -2.92
CA SER A 69 -8.64 23.95 -1.70
C SER A 69 -8.16 22.50 -1.83
N VAL A 70 -8.56 21.78 -2.87
CA VAL A 70 -8.20 20.37 -3.08
C VAL A 70 -7.41 20.23 -4.38
N HIS A 71 -6.37 19.40 -4.36
CA HIS A 71 -5.61 19.14 -5.56
C HIS A 71 -6.50 18.44 -6.61
N PRO A 72 -6.56 18.90 -7.87
CA PRO A 72 -7.56 18.43 -8.83
C PRO A 72 -7.40 16.95 -9.20
N SER A 73 -6.16 16.41 -9.21
CA SER A 73 -5.94 14.96 -9.37
C SER A 73 -6.44 14.14 -8.18
N LEU A 74 -6.40 14.69 -6.97
CA LEU A 74 -6.91 14.00 -5.78
C LEU A 74 -8.43 14.01 -5.81
N TRP A 75 -9.05 15.13 -6.18
CA TRP A 75 -10.50 15.21 -6.36
C TRP A 75 -11.02 14.16 -7.36
N ARG A 76 -10.39 14.04 -8.53
CA ARG A 76 -10.71 12.99 -9.51
C ARG A 76 -10.61 11.58 -8.90
N GLN A 77 -9.55 11.31 -8.14
CA GLN A 77 -9.36 10.00 -7.50
C GLN A 77 -10.43 9.74 -6.44
N SER A 78 -10.75 10.75 -5.62
CA SER A 78 -11.81 10.71 -4.62
C SER A 78 -13.17 10.47 -5.25
N GLN A 79 -13.50 11.13 -6.36
CA GLN A 79 -14.74 10.88 -7.11
C GLN A 79 -14.83 9.43 -7.58
N LEU A 80 -13.73 8.86 -8.07
CA LEU A 80 -13.68 7.47 -8.50
C LEU A 80 -13.82 6.49 -7.32
N CYS A 81 -13.20 6.78 -6.18
CA CYS A 81 -13.28 5.96 -4.97
C CYS A 81 -14.63 6.09 -4.23
N ALA A 82 -15.35 7.20 -4.41
CA ALA A 82 -16.67 7.43 -3.82
C ALA A 82 -17.77 6.60 -4.49
N LYS A 83 -17.55 6.12 -5.72
CA LYS A 83 -18.49 5.25 -6.42
C LYS A 83 -18.65 3.94 -5.62
N GLN A 84 -19.88 3.67 -5.21
CA GLN A 84 -20.20 2.53 -4.36
C GLN A 84 -21.28 1.63 -4.97
N GLY A 85 -21.24 0.37 -4.59
CA GLY A 85 -22.28 -0.60 -4.90
C GLY A 85 -21.73 -1.98 -5.21
N LEU A 86 -22.64 -2.84 -5.66
CA LEU A 86 -22.37 -4.15 -6.22
C LEU A 86 -22.10 -4.04 -7.73
N TYR A 87 -21.00 -4.63 -8.16
CA TYR A 87 -20.54 -4.66 -9.55
C TYR A 87 -20.23 -6.08 -10.00
N GLN A 88 -20.61 -6.41 -11.22
CA GLN A 88 -20.14 -7.59 -11.94
C GLN A 88 -18.79 -7.31 -12.59
N VAL A 89 -17.75 -8.03 -12.19
CA VAL A 89 -16.42 -7.97 -12.85
C VAL A 89 -16.47 -8.76 -14.16
N VAL A 90 -16.90 -10.01 -14.05
CA VAL A 90 -17.25 -10.96 -15.12
C VAL A 90 -18.38 -11.85 -14.58
N GLU A 91 -19.06 -12.62 -15.44
CA GLU A 91 -20.07 -13.56 -14.93
C GLU A 91 -19.45 -14.54 -13.91
N GLY A 92 -20.07 -14.63 -12.73
CA GLY A 92 -19.57 -15.43 -11.61
C GLY A 92 -18.55 -14.72 -10.69
N ILE A 93 -18.08 -13.51 -11.02
CA ILE A 93 -17.22 -12.70 -10.14
C ILE A 93 -17.86 -11.34 -9.91
N TYR A 94 -18.16 -11.05 -8.65
CA TYR A 94 -18.78 -9.80 -8.22
C TYR A 94 -17.90 -9.10 -7.19
N GLN A 95 -17.98 -7.77 -7.14
CA GLN A 95 -17.32 -6.96 -6.12
C GLN A 95 -18.30 -5.96 -5.54
N VAL A 96 -18.31 -5.86 -4.22
CA VAL A 96 -18.91 -4.72 -3.54
C VAL A 96 -17.80 -3.73 -3.21
N ARG A 97 -17.98 -2.48 -3.63
CA ARG A 97 -16.98 -1.40 -3.53
C ARG A 97 -17.58 -0.18 -2.85
N GLY A 98 -16.75 0.62 -2.18
CA GLY A 98 -17.17 1.87 -1.53
C GLY A 98 -18.05 1.67 -0.30
N LEU A 99 -18.07 0.46 0.27
CA LEU A 99 -18.70 0.16 1.57
C LEU A 99 -17.67 0.11 2.74
N ASP A 100 -16.38 0.22 2.41
CA ASP A 100 -15.26 0.32 3.35
C ASP A 100 -14.05 0.91 2.59
N LEU A 101 -12.86 0.88 3.20
CA LEU A 101 -11.60 1.21 2.54
C LEU A 101 -11.30 0.28 1.36
N SER A 102 -11.42 -1.03 1.61
CA SER A 102 -11.18 -2.11 0.65
C SER A 102 -12.46 -2.53 -0.07
N ASN A 103 -12.29 -3.35 -1.09
CA ASN A 103 -13.34 -4.08 -1.76
C ASN A 103 -13.49 -5.47 -1.14
N ILE A 104 -14.70 -6.01 -1.21
CA ILE A 104 -14.98 -7.43 -0.96
C ILE A 104 -15.44 -8.08 -2.26
N SER A 105 -14.88 -9.25 -2.57
CA SER A 105 -15.20 -9.96 -3.81
C SER A 105 -15.91 -11.27 -3.54
N PHE A 106 -16.84 -11.63 -4.43
CA PHE A 106 -17.67 -12.83 -4.35
C PHE A 106 -17.49 -13.66 -5.62
N ILE A 107 -17.00 -14.89 -5.47
CA ILE A 107 -16.76 -15.83 -6.56
C ILE A 107 -17.81 -16.95 -6.46
N GLU A 108 -18.70 -17.02 -7.43
CA GLU A 108 -19.77 -18.01 -7.46
C GLU A 108 -19.21 -19.39 -7.81
N GLY A 109 -19.32 -20.30 -6.85
CA GLY A 109 -19.04 -21.72 -7.04
C GLY A 109 -20.27 -22.49 -7.51
N ASP A 110 -20.17 -23.82 -7.45
CA ASP A 110 -21.22 -24.72 -7.88
C ASP A 110 -22.45 -24.64 -6.95
N ALA A 111 -22.24 -24.59 -5.63
CA ALA A 111 -23.31 -24.54 -4.64
C ALA A 111 -23.33 -23.25 -3.81
N GLY A 112 -22.16 -22.69 -3.50
CA GLY A 112 -21.98 -21.56 -2.61
C GLY A 112 -21.30 -20.37 -3.26
N VAL A 113 -20.59 -19.61 -2.42
CA VAL A 113 -19.80 -18.44 -2.81
C VAL A 113 -18.51 -18.38 -2.01
N ILE A 114 -17.40 -18.12 -2.68
CA ILE A 114 -16.11 -17.84 -2.07
C ILE A 114 -16.00 -16.33 -1.87
N VAL A 115 -15.68 -15.90 -0.65
CA VAL A 115 -15.49 -14.50 -0.29
C VAL A 115 -14.00 -14.18 -0.28
N ILE A 116 -13.61 -13.06 -0.89
CA ILE A 116 -12.24 -12.54 -0.83
C ILE A 116 -12.26 -11.22 -0.10
N ASP A 117 -11.39 -11.08 0.90
CA ASP A 117 -11.13 -9.88 1.69
C ASP A 117 -12.39 -9.28 2.32
N PRO A 118 -12.88 -9.82 3.45
CA PRO A 118 -14.12 -9.38 4.09
C PRO A 118 -13.98 -8.04 4.83
N LEU A 119 -13.45 -7.01 4.17
CA LEU A 119 -13.41 -5.61 4.63
C LEU A 119 -12.74 -5.41 6.01
N VAL A 120 -12.83 -4.18 6.55
CA VAL A 120 -12.26 -3.84 7.86
C VAL A 120 -13.14 -4.35 8.99
N CYS A 121 -14.47 -4.22 8.86
CA CYS A 121 -15.39 -4.46 9.97
C CYS A 121 -16.51 -5.44 9.63
N THR A 122 -16.96 -6.14 10.67
CA THR A 122 -18.01 -7.17 10.61
C THR A 122 -19.30 -6.60 10.01
N GLU A 123 -19.67 -5.38 10.37
CA GLU A 123 -20.89 -4.74 9.93
C GLU A 123 -20.85 -4.39 8.43
N THR A 124 -19.72 -3.88 7.92
CA THR A 124 -19.57 -3.54 6.51
C THR A 124 -19.52 -4.79 5.65
N ALA A 125 -18.84 -5.85 6.11
CA ALA A 125 -18.79 -7.14 5.42
C ALA A 125 -20.17 -7.80 5.36
N ALA A 126 -20.94 -7.77 6.46
CA ALA A 126 -22.32 -8.26 6.49
C ALA A 126 -23.23 -7.47 5.55
N ALA A 127 -23.12 -6.14 5.53
CA ALA A 127 -23.89 -5.29 4.61
C ALA A 127 -23.55 -5.57 3.14
N ALA A 128 -22.27 -5.80 2.83
CA ALA A 128 -21.83 -6.14 1.49
C ALA A 128 -22.33 -7.52 1.04
N LEU A 129 -22.26 -8.55 1.91
CA LEU A 129 -22.80 -9.88 1.64
C LEU A 129 -24.32 -9.84 1.47
N ALA A 130 -25.03 -9.06 2.28
CA ALA A 130 -26.47 -8.86 2.13
C ALA A 130 -26.82 -8.22 0.77
N LEU A 131 -26.10 -7.16 0.37
CA LEU A 131 -26.28 -6.52 -0.93
C LEU A 131 -26.00 -7.49 -2.08
N TYR A 132 -24.95 -8.33 -1.97
CA TYR A 132 -24.69 -9.37 -2.96
C TYR A 132 -25.86 -10.37 -3.04
N ARG A 133 -26.34 -10.89 -1.91
CA ARG A 133 -27.41 -11.90 -1.84
C ARG A 133 -28.75 -11.38 -2.35
N GLU A 134 -29.04 -10.10 -2.16
CA GLU A 134 -30.25 -9.46 -2.70
C GLU A 134 -30.37 -9.62 -4.22
N TYR A 135 -29.24 -9.54 -4.94
CA TYR A 135 -29.23 -9.56 -6.40
C TYR A 135 -28.74 -10.89 -7.02
N ARG A 136 -28.00 -11.71 -6.26
CA ARG A 136 -27.37 -12.96 -6.74
C ARG A 136 -27.88 -14.22 -6.06
N GLY A 137 -28.78 -14.08 -5.09
CA GLY A 137 -29.36 -15.18 -4.33
C GLY A 137 -28.59 -15.52 -3.06
N ASP A 138 -29.27 -16.20 -2.13
CA ASP A 138 -28.74 -16.56 -0.81
C ASP A 138 -27.80 -17.78 -0.86
N ARG A 139 -26.64 -17.58 -1.49
CA ARG A 139 -25.58 -18.59 -1.53
C ARG A 139 -24.87 -18.66 -0.18
N ALA A 140 -24.68 -19.87 0.32
CA ALA A 140 -23.87 -20.12 1.50
C ALA A 140 -22.40 -19.80 1.20
N VAL A 141 -21.71 -19.19 2.17
CA VAL A 141 -20.26 -18.97 2.04
C VAL A 141 -19.58 -20.33 2.16
N SER A 142 -18.75 -20.68 1.17
CA SER A 142 -18.02 -21.96 1.12
C SER A 142 -16.54 -21.79 1.49
N ALA A 143 -15.97 -20.60 1.24
CA ALA A 143 -14.66 -20.24 1.73
C ALA A 143 -14.49 -18.72 1.88
N VAL A 144 -13.48 -18.35 2.67
CA VAL A 144 -12.96 -16.99 2.80
C VAL A 144 -11.48 -17.01 2.44
N ILE A 145 -11.03 -16.08 1.60
CA ILE A 145 -9.63 -15.89 1.24
C ILE A 145 -9.18 -14.54 1.77
N TYR A 146 -8.10 -14.52 2.55
CA TYR A 146 -7.38 -13.29 2.88
C TYR A 146 -6.23 -13.15 1.88
N THR A 147 -6.23 -12.10 1.07
CA THR A 147 -5.16 -11.87 0.09
C THR A 147 -3.83 -11.60 0.79
N HIS A 148 -3.87 -10.89 1.93
CA HIS A 148 -2.69 -10.51 2.68
C HIS A 148 -3.00 -10.05 4.11
N SER A 149 -1.94 -9.81 4.88
CA SER A 149 -1.95 -9.62 6.34
C SER A 149 -2.36 -8.21 6.86
N HIS A 150 -3.11 -7.42 6.08
CA HIS A 150 -3.64 -6.12 6.53
C HIS A 150 -5.11 -6.18 6.95
N VAL A 151 -5.46 -5.38 7.96
CA VAL A 151 -6.75 -5.45 8.67
C VAL A 151 -7.97 -5.20 7.79
N ASP A 152 -7.83 -4.41 6.73
CA ASP A 152 -8.88 -4.15 5.75
C ASP A 152 -9.23 -5.35 4.86
N HIS A 153 -8.51 -6.47 5.01
CA HIS A 153 -8.70 -7.68 4.20
C HIS A 153 -9.04 -8.92 5.00
N PHE A 154 -9.18 -8.80 6.32
CA PHE A 154 -9.62 -9.91 7.17
C PHE A 154 -10.55 -9.46 8.31
N GLY A 155 -10.55 -8.17 8.64
CA GLY A 155 -11.15 -7.63 9.85
C GLY A 155 -12.65 -7.87 9.96
N GLY A 156 -13.38 -7.87 8.85
CA GLY A 156 -14.82 -8.12 8.86
C GLY A 156 -15.25 -9.57 8.66
N VAL A 157 -14.36 -10.55 8.86
CA VAL A 157 -14.66 -11.98 8.61
C VAL A 157 -15.93 -12.49 9.33
N PHE A 158 -16.23 -12.00 10.54
CA PHE A 158 -17.45 -12.40 11.26
C PHE A 158 -18.74 -11.86 10.63
N GLY A 159 -18.65 -10.96 9.65
CA GLY A 159 -19.78 -10.50 8.85
C GLY A 159 -20.18 -11.49 7.75
N VAL A 160 -19.31 -12.44 7.41
CA VAL A 160 -19.53 -13.40 6.31
C VAL A 160 -19.54 -14.85 6.75
N THR A 161 -18.94 -15.19 7.89
CA THR A 161 -18.92 -16.55 8.45
C THR A 161 -18.78 -16.54 9.97
N THR A 162 -18.78 -17.71 10.59
CA THR A 162 -18.59 -17.89 12.04
C THR A 162 -17.46 -18.86 12.33
N GLN A 163 -16.84 -18.74 13.51
CA GLN A 163 -15.85 -19.74 13.97
C GLN A 163 -16.46 -21.15 14.00
N ALA A 164 -17.72 -21.28 14.40
CA ALA A 164 -18.40 -22.57 14.46
C ALA A 164 -18.56 -23.24 13.08
N ASP A 165 -18.81 -22.47 12.01
CA ASP A 165 -18.91 -23.02 10.65
C ASP A 165 -17.53 -23.41 10.09
N VAL A 166 -16.48 -22.68 10.46
CA VAL A 166 -15.09 -23.02 10.13
C VAL A 166 -14.65 -24.29 10.88
N ASP A 167 -14.89 -24.37 12.19
CA ASP A 167 -14.59 -25.54 13.02
C ASP A 167 -15.36 -26.79 12.55
N ALA A 168 -16.58 -26.60 12.04
CA ALA A 168 -17.39 -27.66 11.46
C ALA A 168 -16.95 -28.06 10.03
N GLY A 169 -15.94 -27.40 9.45
CA GLY A 169 -15.45 -27.65 8.10
C GLY A 169 -16.40 -27.22 6.98
N LYS A 170 -17.40 -26.38 7.27
CA LYS A 170 -18.33 -25.86 6.26
C LYS A 170 -17.72 -24.70 5.47
N VAL A 171 -16.81 -23.95 6.09
CA VAL A 171 -16.13 -22.80 5.47
C VAL A 171 -14.62 -22.99 5.62
N ALA A 172 -13.91 -23.04 4.49
CA ALA A 172 -12.46 -23.00 4.49
C ALA A 172 -11.97 -21.55 4.59
N VAL A 173 -10.90 -21.30 5.34
CA VAL A 173 -10.22 -20.00 5.39
C VAL A 173 -8.81 -20.16 4.84
N LEU A 174 -8.50 -19.44 3.76
CA LEU A 174 -7.22 -19.53 3.04
C LEU A 174 -6.44 -18.22 3.22
N ALA A 175 -5.13 -18.31 3.42
CA ALA A 175 -4.24 -17.16 3.50
C ALA A 175 -2.81 -17.52 3.05
N PRO A 176 -1.96 -16.54 2.70
CA PRO A 176 -0.55 -16.80 2.45
C PRO A 176 0.18 -17.25 3.72
N GLU A 177 1.20 -18.10 3.56
CA GLU A 177 2.09 -18.50 4.64
C GLU A 177 2.61 -17.27 5.44
N GLY A 178 2.65 -17.41 6.77
CA GLY A 178 3.09 -16.34 7.68
C GLY A 178 2.02 -15.27 7.98
N PHE A 179 0.80 -15.41 7.44
CA PHE A 179 -0.28 -14.45 7.63
C PHE A 179 -0.55 -14.10 9.11
N VAL A 180 -0.77 -15.09 9.98
CA VAL A 180 -1.15 -14.85 11.38
C VAL A 180 -0.05 -14.13 12.15
N GLU A 181 1.21 -14.53 11.92
CA GLU A 181 2.37 -13.89 12.56
C GLU A 181 2.42 -12.40 12.20
N HIS A 182 2.32 -12.07 10.91
CA HIS A 182 2.44 -10.69 10.45
C HIS A 182 1.21 -9.84 10.79
N ALA A 183 0.00 -10.42 10.75
CA ALA A 183 -1.22 -9.75 11.19
C ALA A 183 -1.14 -9.36 12.68
N VAL A 184 -0.58 -10.22 13.54
CA VAL A 184 -0.40 -9.92 14.96
C VAL A 184 0.76 -8.94 15.18
N GLN A 185 1.91 -9.12 14.52
CA GLN A 185 3.08 -8.25 14.68
C GLN A 185 2.77 -6.79 14.35
N GLU A 186 2.08 -6.54 13.24
CA GLU A 186 1.79 -5.19 12.79
C GLU A 186 0.76 -4.50 13.71
N ASN A 187 -0.28 -5.22 14.12
CA ASN A 187 -1.40 -4.62 14.85
C ASN A 187 -1.22 -4.58 16.37
N VAL A 188 -0.36 -5.44 16.95
CA VAL A 188 -0.19 -5.54 18.41
C VAL A 188 1.09 -4.86 18.90
N TYR A 189 2.27 -5.26 18.39
CA TYR A 189 3.55 -4.83 18.99
C TYR A 189 3.82 -3.33 18.85
N ALA A 190 3.48 -2.74 17.71
CA ALA A 190 3.59 -1.30 17.47
C ALA A 190 2.22 -0.59 17.44
N GLY A 191 1.16 -1.29 17.85
CA GLY A 191 -0.23 -0.92 17.62
C GLY A 191 -0.59 0.49 18.10
N THR A 192 -0.19 0.87 19.32
CA THR A 192 -0.50 2.21 19.87
C THR A 192 0.10 3.35 19.03
N ALA A 193 1.38 3.22 18.65
CA ALA A 193 2.07 4.23 17.86
C ALA A 193 1.51 4.29 16.43
N MET A 194 1.26 3.12 15.83
CA MET A 194 0.70 3.00 14.49
C MET A 194 -0.71 3.55 14.42
N ALA A 195 -1.60 3.21 15.36
CA ALA A 195 -2.97 3.70 15.41
C ALA A 195 -3.00 5.24 15.56
N ARG A 196 -2.17 5.81 16.45
CA ARG A 196 -2.11 7.27 16.60
C ARG A 196 -1.64 7.98 15.33
N ARG A 197 -0.68 7.42 14.59
CA ARG A 197 -0.20 7.97 13.31
C ARG A 197 -1.20 7.73 12.18
N ALA A 198 -1.91 6.60 12.19
CA ALA A 198 -2.97 6.30 11.25
C ALA A 198 -4.10 7.34 11.32
N ALA A 199 -4.42 7.85 12.52
CA ALA A 199 -5.41 8.92 12.67
C ALA A 199 -5.04 10.20 11.88
N TYR A 200 -3.75 10.50 11.72
CA TYR A 200 -3.29 11.57 10.82
C TYR A 200 -3.36 11.16 9.36
N MET A 201 -2.87 9.95 9.03
CA MET A 201 -2.84 9.43 7.65
C MET A 201 -4.24 9.38 7.02
N TYR A 202 -5.24 8.92 7.76
CA TYR A 202 -6.62 8.81 7.29
C TYR A 202 -7.45 10.08 7.51
N GLY A 203 -6.91 11.06 8.24
CA GLY A 203 -7.66 12.27 8.60
C GLY A 203 -8.87 11.98 9.48
N ALA A 204 -8.77 11.01 10.40
CA ALA A 204 -9.91 10.45 11.15
C ALA A 204 -10.70 11.48 12.00
N VAL A 205 -10.09 12.63 12.30
CA VAL A 205 -10.71 13.71 13.09
C VAL A 205 -11.03 14.96 12.25
N LEU A 206 -10.79 14.91 10.94
CA LEU A 206 -11.11 16.01 10.04
C LEU A 206 -12.58 15.89 9.59
N PRO A 207 -13.32 17.02 9.50
CA PRO A 207 -14.64 16.99 8.88
C PRO A 207 -14.51 16.54 7.42
N ARG A 208 -15.46 15.74 6.94
CA ARG A 208 -15.56 15.39 5.53
C ARG A 208 -16.01 16.63 4.75
N GLY A 209 -15.28 17.00 3.70
CA GLY A 209 -15.63 18.14 2.85
C GLY A 209 -14.45 18.84 2.17
N PRO A 210 -14.71 19.85 1.32
CA PRO A 210 -13.71 20.57 0.51
C PRO A 210 -12.50 21.17 1.25
N GLN A 211 -12.59 21.38 2.56
CA GLN A 211 -11.51 21.94 3.38
C GLN A 211 -11.01 20.96 4.46
N GLY A 212 -11.42 19.69 4.38
CA GLY A 212 -11.08 18.64 5.32
C GLY A 212 -10.73 17.34 4.60
N GLN A 213 -11.35 16.24 5.03
CA GLN A 213 -11.12 14.91 4.48
C GLN A 213 -11.92 14.72 3.18
N VAL A 214 -11.26 14.31 2.11
CA VAL A 214 -11.88 14.06 0.79
C VAL A 214 -11.67 12.63 0.28
N GLY A 215 -10.99 11.77 1.03
CA GLY A 215 -10.54 10.44 0.63
C GLY A 215 -9.07 10.19 0.99
N CYS A 216 -8.64 8.92 0.92
CA CYS A 216 -7.25 8.52 1.19
C CYS A 216 -6.54 7.93 -0.04
N GLY A 217 -7.10 8.14 -1.23
CA GLY A 217 -6.50 7.83 -2.53
C GLY A 217 -6.61 6.37 -2.96
N LEU A 218 -6.53 5.42 -2.02
CA LEU A 218 -6.77 3.99 -2.23
C LEU A 218 -8.27 3.63 -2.10
N GLY A 219 -8.97 4.36 -1.23
CA GLY A 219 -10.41 4.34 -0.99
C GLY A 219 -10.80 5.62 -0.23
N GLN A 220 -11.93 5.63 0.46
CA GLN A 220 -12.36 6.83 1.20
C GLN A 220 -11.72 6.94 2.58
N THR A 221 -11.94 5.95 3.45
CA THR A 221 -11.42 5.85 4.82
C THR A 221 -11.72 4.42 5.33
N PRO A 222 -11.07 3.90 6.37
CA PRO A 222 -11.52 2.65 7.00
C PRO A 222 -12.82 2.85 7.78
N SER A 223 -13.67 1.83 7.80
CA SER A 223 -14.85 1.76 8.67
C SER A 223 -14.47 1.65 10.17
N LEU A 224 -15.41 1.96 11.06
CA LEU A 224 -15.18 2.08 12.51
C LEU A 224 -16.06 1.12 13.32
N GLY A 225 -16.07 -0.15 12.95
CA GLY A 225 -16.90 -1.20 13.55
C GLY A 225 -16.11 -2.27 14.32
N GLU A 226 -16.68 -3.46 14.40
CA GLU A 226 -16.04 -4.63 15.01
C GLU A 226 -15.02 -5.25 14.06
N VAL A 227 -13.77 -5.36 14.53
CA VAL A 227 -12.68 -6.05 13.84
C VAL A 227 -12.45 -7.41 14.49
N GLY A 228 -12.42 -8.46 13.68
CA GLY A 228 -12.15 -9.83 14.08
C GLY A 228 -11.15 -10.53 13.17
N LEU A 229 -10.72 -11.71 13.61
CA LEU A 229 -9.86 -12.59 12.83
C LEU A 229 -10.26 -14.04 13.11
N ILE A 230 -10.49 -14.80 12.05
CA ILE A 230 -10.53 -16.26 12.10
C ILE A 230 -9.21 -16.76 11.53
N VAL A 231 -8.53 -17.62 12.29
CA VAL A 231 -7.25 -18.21 11.88
C VAL A 231 -7.43 -19.01 10.58
N PRO A 232 -6.57 -18.81 9.56
CA PRO A 232 -6.63 -19.59 8.33
C PRO A 232 -6.54 -21.10 8.62
N THR A 233 -7.36 -21.87 7.91
CA THR A 233 -7.35 -23.35 7.94
C THR A 233 -6.40 -23.94 6.91
N ILE A 234 -6.04 -23.15 5.88
CA ILE A 234 -5.16 -23.54 4.78
C ILE A 234 -4.17 -22.41 4.55
N ASP A 235 -2.88 -22.73 4.71
CA ASP A 235 -1.79 -21.84 4.32
C ASP A 235 -1.37 -22.14 2.88
N ILE A 236 -1.31 -21.10 2.05
CA ILE A 236 -0.72 -21.18 0.71
C ILE A 236 0.77 -20.92 0.82
N THR A 237 1.59 -21.86 0.34
CA THR A 237 3.03 -21.89 0.64
C THR A 237 3.90 -21.74 -0.60
N SER A 238 3.33 -21.94 -1.81
CA SER A 238 4.12 -21.97 -3.03
C SER A 238 3.42 -21.36 -4.25
N THR A 239 4.19 -20.73 -5.13
CA THR A 239 3.71 -20.27 -6.43
C THR A 239 3.40 -21.48 -7.33
N GLY A 240 2.24 -21.44 -7.99
CA GLY A 240 1.71 -22.54 -8.81
C GLY A 240 0.89 -23.56 -8.01
N GLU A 241 0.73 -23.36 -6.70
CA GLU A 241 -0.19 -24.15 -5.88
C GLU A 241 -1.62 -23.95 -6.38
N ILE A 242 -2.39 -25.04 -6.47
CA ILE A 242 -3.78 -25.02 -6.95
C ILE A 242 -4.68 -25.64 -5.89
N HIS A 243 -5.75 -24.93 -5.54
CA HIS A 243 -6.84 -25.45 -4.74
C HIS A 243 -8.15 -25.37 -5.52
N THR A 244 -8.97 -26.42 -5.40
CA THR A 244 -10.34 -26.43 -5.92
C THR A 244 -11.30 -26.27 -4.76
N ILE A 245 -12.04 -25.17 -4.74
CA ILE A 245 -13.02 -24.86 -3.69
C ILE A 245 -14.38 -24.67 -4.36
N ASP A 246 -15.39 -25.43 -3.95
CA ASP A 246 -16.76 -25.30 -4.47
C ASP A 246 -16.82 -25.30 -6.02
N GLY A 247 -16.05 -26.20 -6.64
CA GLY A 247 -15.97 -26.34 -8.11
C GLY A 247 -15.16 -25.26 -8.83
N VAL A 248 -14.49 -24.36 -8.10
CA VAL A 248 -13.65 -23.30 -8.65
C VAL A 248 -12.17 -23.62 -8.40
N ASP A 249 -11.41 -23.79 -9.48
CA ASP A 249 -9.95 -23.88 -9.42
C ASP A 249 -9.33 -22.50 -9.21
N ILE A 250 -8.36 -22.42 -8.29
CA ILE A 250 -7.63 -21.21 -7.92
C ILE A 250 -6.14 -21.54 -7.97
N GLU A 251 -5.39 -20.85 -8.83
CA GLU A 251 -3.94 -20.97 -8.94
C GLU A 251 -3.28 -19.77 -8.26
N PHE A 252 -2.42 -20.02 -7.27
CA PHE A 252 -1.82 -18.99 -6.43
C PHE A 252 -0.41 -18.62 -6.87
N GLN A 253 -0.02 -17.36 -6.65
CA GLN A 253 1.34 -16.87 -6.75
C GLN A 253 1.71 -16.17 -5.45
N MET A 254 2.75 -16.66 -4.78
CA MET A 254 3.26 -16.02 -3.57
C MET A 254 3.96 -14.70 -3.92
N ALA A 255 3.67 -13.64 -3.16
CA ALA A 255 4.29 -12.32 -3.31
C ALA A 255 4.69 -11.70 -1.96
N PRO A 256 5.42 -12.41 -1.08
CA PRO A 256 5.78 -11.89 0.25
C PRO A 256 6.71 -10.67 0.18
N GLY A 257 6.58 -9.77 1.17
CA GLY A 257 7.43 -8.58 1.31
C GLY A 257 7.14 -7.46 0.30
N THR A 258 6.02 -7.55 -0.42
CA THR A 258 5.58 -6.56 -1.42
C THR A 258 4.73 -5.48 -0.78
N GLU A 259 3.41 -5.47 -0.97
CA GLU A 259 2.52 -4.58 -0.22
C GLU A 259 2.46 -5.03 1.24
N ALA A 260 2.35 -6.32 1.51
CA ALA A 260 2.43 -6.87 2.85
C ALA A 260 3.56 -7.90 3.02
N PRO A 261 4.00 -8.17 4.28
CA PRO A 261 4.96 -9.24 4.55
C PRO A 261 4.49 -10.62 4.07
N ALA A 262 3.22 -10.96 4.33
CA ALA A 262 2.54 -12.13 3.78
C ALA A 262 1.43 -11.66 2.82
N GLU A 263 1.58 -11.98 1.53
CA GLU A 263 0.69 -11.60 0.44
C GLU A 263 0.79 -12.60 -0.73
N MET A 264 -0.32 -12.76 -1.45
CA MET A 264 -0.40 -13.61 -2.65
C MET A 264 -1.33 -13.02 -3.72
N HIS A 265 -1.01 -13.27 -4.98
CA HIS A 265 -1.95 -13.13 -6.08
C HIS A 265 -2.64 -14.47 -6.34
N PHE A 266 -3.75 -14.45 -7.06
CA PHE A 266 -4.34 -15.69 -7.54
C PHE A 266 -5.19 -15.52 -8.79
N TYR A 267 -5.17 -16.55 -9.61
CA TYR A 267 -5.80 -16.61 -10.90
C TYR A 267 -6.91 -17.65 -10.91
N PHE A 268 -8.03 -17.30 -11.54
CA PHE A 268 -9.17 -18.20 -11.73
C PHE A 268 -9.29 -18.62 -13.19
N PRO A 269 -8.86 -19.85 -13.57
CA PRO A 269 -8.85 -20.30 -14.96
C PRO A 269 -10.21 -20.27 -15.63
N LYS A 270 -11.27 -20.71 -14.93
CA LYS A 270 -12.65 -20.71 -15.43
C LYS A 270 -13.11 -19.33 -15.88
N PHE A 271 -12.68 -18.28 -15.17
CA PHE A 271 -13.10 -16.90 -15.41
C PHE A 271 -12.09 -16.08 -16.22
N ARG A 272 -10.89 -16.64 -16.49
CA ARG A 272 -9.76 -15.91 -17.08
C ARG A 272 -9.49 -14.60 -16.34
N ALA A 273 -9.57 -14.65 -15.00
CA ALA A 273 -9.53 -13.50 -14.12
C ALA A 273 -8.36 -13.60 -13.15
N LEU A 274 -7.61 -12.52 -12.99
CA LEU A 274 -6.46 -12.43 -12.09
C LEU A 274 -6.74 -11.42 -10.97
N CYS A 275 -6.68 -11.87 -9.73
CA CYS A 275 -6.66 -11.02 -8.54
C CYS A 275 -5.22 -10.62 -8.23
N MET A 276 -4.90 -9.33 -8.31
CA MET A 276 -3.57 -8.79 -8.01
C MET A 276 -3.44 -8.30 -6.56
N ALA A 277 -4.31 -8.77 -5.65
CA ALA A 277 -4.37 -8.34 -4.26
C ALA A 277 -4.28 -6.82 -4.13
N GLU A 278 -3.24 -6.30 -3.47
CA GLU A 278 -2.98 -4.86 -3.34
C GLU A 278 -1.70 -4.42 -4.10
N ASN A 279 -1.06 -5.36 -4.79
CA ASN A 279 0.18 -5.16 -5.52
C ASN A 279 0.04 -4.38 -6.85
N ALA A 280 -1.16 -4.34 -7.44
CA ALA A 280 -1.41 -3.59 -8.67
C ALA A 280 -2.76 -2.84 -8.66
N THR A 281 -2.78 -1.68 -8.00
CA THR A 281 -3.94 -0.80 -7.86
C THR A 281 -3.84 0.46 -8.75
N HIS A 282 -4.84 1.36 -8.70
CA HIS A 282 -4.91 2.56 -9.55
C HIS A 282 -4.23 3.80 -8.92
N ASN A 283 -3.23 3.58 -8.07
CA ASN A 283 -2.37 4.62 -7.49
C ASN A 283 -0.93 4.12 -7.37
N LEU A 284 -0.01 5.02 -7.02
CA LEU A 284 1.31 4.60 -6.55
C LEU A 284 1.19 4.21 -5.08
N HIS A 285 1.46 2.93 -4.77
CA HIS A 285 1.40 2.44 -3.41
C HIS A 285 2.60 2.90 -2.57
N ASN A 286 2.45 2.80 -1.26
CA ASN A 286 3.48 3.08 -0.28
C ASN A 286 4.53 1.98 -0.29
N LEU A 287 5.81 2.36 -0.39
CA LEU A 287 6.92 1.51 0.04
C LEU A 287 7.16 1.61 1.56
N LEU A 288 6.74 2.72 2.15
CA LEU A 288 6.61 2.87 3.59
C LEU A 288 5.36 3.67 3.89
N THR A 289 4.42 3.05 4.59
CA THR A 289 3.21 3.74 5.03
C THR A 289 3.51 4.76 6.12
N LEU A 290 2.83 5.92 6.08
CA LEU A 290 3.04 7.01 7.04
C LEU A 290 2.57 6.66 8.46
N ARG A 291 1.66 5.67 8.60
CA ARG A 291 1.29 5.11 9.91
C ARG A 291 2.47 4.40 10.60
N GLY A 292 3.49 4.01 9.83
CA GLY A 292 4.66 3.28 10.28
C GLY A 292 4.49 1.78 10.12
N ALA A 293 5.40 1.16 9.39
CA ALA A 293 5.53 -0.28 9.22
C ALA A 293 6.99 -0.59 8.86
N LEU A 294 7.32 -1.85 8.59
CA LEU A 294 8.57 -2.18 7.92
C LEU A 294 8.59 -1.56 6.51
N VAL A 295 9.79 -1.19 6.04
CA VAL A 295 9.93 -0.70 4.66
C VAL A 295 9.84 -1.90 3.72
N ARG A 296 9.04 -1.75 2.67
CA ARG A 296 8.77 -2.77 1.64
C ARG A 296 9.89 -2.78 0.59
N ASP A 297 10.13 -3.92 -0.03
CA ASP A 297 11.15 -4.05 -1.07
C ASP A 297 10.56 -3.79 -2.47
N PRO A 298 10.82 -2.61 -3.08
CA PRO A 298 10.32 -2.32 -4.41
C PRO A 298 10.94 -3.19 -5.50
N HIS A 299 12.14 -3.73 -5.29
CA HIS A 299 12.79 -4.62 -6.24
C HIS A 299 12.06 -5.97 -6.28
N ALA A 300 11.85 -6.59 -5.12
CA ALA A 300 11.05 -7.82 -4.99
C ALA A 300 9.64 -7.62 -5.57
N TRP A 301 8.97 -6.52 -5.24
CA TRP A 301 7.66 -6.18 -5.79
C TRP A 301 7.66 -6.09 -7.31
N SER A 302 8.66 -5.44 -7.91
CA SER A 302 8.81 -5.41 -9.37
C SER A 302 9.01 -6.80 -9.99
N GLY A 303 9.69 -7.70 -9.26
CA GLY A 303 9.91 -9.10 -9.63
C GLY A 303 8.61 -9.88 -9.68
N TYR A 304 7.81 -9.87 -8.61
CA TYR A 304 6.53 -10.57 -8.55
C TYR A 304 5.51 -10.06 -9.57
N LEU A 305 5.50 -8.75 -9.85
CA LEU A 305 4.67 -8.19 -10.92
C LEU A 305 5.13 -8.65 -12.31
N THR A 306 6.43 -8.85 -12.51
CA THR A 306 6.98 -9.37 -13.77
C THR A 306 6.64 -10.85 -13.92
N GLU A 307 6.83 -11.64 -12.87
CA GLU A 307 6.42 -13.04 -12.83
C GLU A 307 4.92 -13.22 -13.07
N ALA A 308 4.06 -12.35 -12.50
CA ALA A 308 2.63 -12.38 -12.74
C ALA A 308 2.28 -12.10 -14.22
N ILE A 309 3.01 -11.19 -14.87
CA ILE A 309 2.86 -10.92 -16.30
C ILE A 309 3.26 -12.14 -17.11
N ASP A 310 4.44 -12.70 -16.83
CA ASP A 310 4.98 -13.81 -17.62
C ASP A 310 4.15 -15.09 -17.46
N THR A 311 3.53 -15.28 -16.28
CA THR A 311 2.77 -16.49 -15.94
C THR A 311 1.31 -16.41 -16.38
N PHE A 312 0.64 -15.26 -16.20
CA PHE A 312 -0.82 -15.19 -16.31
C PHE A 312 -1.34 -14.33 -17.46
N ALA A 313 -0.52 -13.47 -18.06
CA ALA A 313 -1.07 -12.40 -18.88
C ALA A 313 -1.73 -12.92 -20.17
N ASP A 314 -1.15 -13.90 -20.86
CA ASP A 314 -1.72 -14.50 -22.09
C ASP A 314 -3.08 -15.19 -21.89
N ARG A 315 -3.35 -15.61 -20.66
CA ARG A 315 -4.59 -16.29 -20.25
C ARG A 315 -5.56 -15.41 -19.45
N THR A 316 -5.25 -14.13 -19.24
CA THR A 316 -6.08 -13.22 -18.44
C THR A 316 -6.86 -12.22 -19.30
N ASP A 317 -8.19 -12.19 -19.12
CA ASP A 317 -9.10 -11.22 -19.76
C ASP A 317 -9.42 -10.04 -18.82
N VAL A 318 -9.38 -10.24 -17.51
CA VAL A 318 -9.64 -9.20 -16.50
C VAL A 318 -8.67 -9.27 -15.33
N VAL A 319 -8.18 -8.12 -14.89
CA VAL A 319 -7.44 -7.96 -13.64
C VAL A 319 -8.31 -7.18 -12.67
N PHE A 320 -8.52 -7.73 -11.49
CA PHE A 320 -9.16 -7.06 -10.36
C PHE A 320 -8.23 -7.08 -9.15
N ALA A 321 -8.58 -6.31 -8.14
CA ALA A 321 -7.76 -6.08 -6.95
C ALA A 321 -8.66 -5.87 -5.74
N SER A 322 -8.06 -5.91 -4.55
CA SER A 322 -8.73 -5.68 -3.27
C SER A 322 -9.07 -4.21 -3.04
N HIS A 323 -8.65 -3.31 -3.94
CA HIS A 323 -9.03 -1.89 -3.97
C HIS A 323 -9.29 -1.40 -5.38
N HIS A 324 -10.03 -0.29 -5.51
CA HIS A 324 -10.40 0.36 -6.78
C HIS A 324 -11.21 -0.53 -7.75
N TRP A 325 -11.19 -0.23 -9.05
CA TRP A 325 -11.98 -0.90 -10.09
C TRP A 325 -11.14 -1.85 -10.95
N PRO A 326 -11.72 -2.85 -11.63
CA PRO A 326 -10.97 -3.76 -12.51
C PRO A 326 -10.42 -3.09 -13.78
N THR A 327 -9.53 -3.80 -14.47
CA THR A 327 -9.07 -3.50 -15.84
C THR A 327 -9.34 -4.70 -16.75
N TRP A 328 -9.98 -4.47 -17.89
CA TRP A 328 -10.30 -5.52 -18.86
C TRP A 328 -9.41 -5.42 -20.10
N ALA A 329 -9.00 -6.55 -20.66
CA ALA A 329 -8.27 -6.60 -21.91
C ALA A 329 -9.12 -6.07 -23.07
N ALA A 330 -8.52 -5.28 -23.96
CA ALA A 330 -9.12 -4.99 -25.26
C ALA A 330 -8.95 -6.22 -26.18
N ARG A 331 -10.00 -6.60 -26.92
CA ARG A 331 -10.02 -7.77 -27.83
C ARG A 331 -8.93 -7.79 -28.93
N ALA A 332 -8.16 -6.73 -29.11
CA ALA A 332 -7.10 -6.66 -30.11
C ALA A 332 -5.89 -5.87 -29.60
N SER A 333 -4.75 -6.56 -29.43
CA SER A 333 -3.36 -6.06 -29.32
C SER A 333 -2.58 -6.53 -28.08
N TRP A 334 -2.40 -7.84 -27.95
CA TRP A 334 -1.35 -8.43 -27.10
C TRP A 334 0.03 -8.48 -27.78
N ASN A 335 0.14 -7.99 -29.01
CA ASN A 335 1.36 -8.02 -29.80
C ASN A 335 1.86 -6.60 -30.10
N SER A 336 2.43 -5.94 -29.10
CA SER A 336 3.45 -4.93 -29.36
C SER A 336 4.34 -4.76 -28.15
N SER A 337 5.65 -4.77 -28.39
CA SER A 337 6.74 -4.43 -27.48
C SER A 337 6.69 -2.97 -26.96
N ARG A 338 5.54 -2.29 -27.08
CA ARG A 338 5.24 -0.96 -26.59
C ARG A 338 3.88 -0.98 -25.89
N CYS A 339 3.84 -0.57 -24.61
CA CYS A 339 2.59 -0.29 -23.89
C CYS A 339 1.90 0.96 -24.49
N ASN A 340 1.40 0.85 -25.73
CA ASN A 340 0.64 1.89 -26.41
C ASN A 340 -0.87 1.77 -26.10
N GLY A 341 -1.36 0.58 -25.72
CA GLY A 341 -2.69 0.38 -25.17
C GLY A 341 -2.73 0.82 -23.70
N ILE A 342 -3.61 1.76 -23.36
CA ILE A 342 -3.54 2.46 -22.07
C ILE A 342 -4.12 1.60 -20.91
N TYR A 343 -4.86 0.54 -21.23
CA TYR A 343 -5.75 -0.18 -20.31
C TYR A 343 -5.84 -1.69 -20.60
N THR A 344 -4.71 -2.36 -20.83
CA THR A 344 -4.69 -3.83 -20.78
C THR A 344 -4.25 -4.30 -19.38
N PRO A 345 -4.70 -5.48 -18.91
CA PRO A 345 -4.18 -6.16 -17.73
C PRO A 345 -2.65 -6.07 -17.58
N THR A 346 -1.92 -6.39 -18.65
CA THR A 346 -0.46 -6.27 -18.71
C THR A 346 0.03 -4.86 -18.49
N CYS A 347 -0.63 -3.84 -19.04
CA CYS A 347 -0.23 -2.45 -18.87
C CYS A 347 -0.50 -1.94 -17.45
N THR A 348 -1.54 -2.44 -16.77
CA THR A 348 -1.78 -2.15 -15.36
C THR A 348 -0.63 -2.70 -14.52
N ILE A 349 -0.34 -3.99 -14.64
CA ILE A 349 0.72 -4.67 -13.86
C ILE A 349 2.11 -4.09 -14.20
N ARG A 350 2.43 -3.89 -15.48
CA ARG A 350 3.73 -3.40 -15.93
C ARG A 350 4.00 -1.94 -15.55
N ARG A 351 2.95 -1.13 -15.35
CA ARG A 351 3.10 0.24 -14.84
C ARG A 351 3.44 0.25 -13.36
N CYS A 352 2.82 -0.62 -12.57
CA CYS A 352 3.19 -0.84 -11.17
C CYS A 352 4.67 -1.27 -11.09
N ALA A 353 5.09 -2.25 -11.90
CA ALA A 353 6.48 -2.72 -11.96
C ALA A 353 7.50 -1.65 -12.40
N CYS A 354 7.08 -0.69 -13.23
CA CYS A 354 7.95 0.44 -13.63
C CYS A 354 8.06 1.50 -12.54
N SER A 355 7.06 1.62 -11.66
CA SER A 355 7.05 2.59 -10.57
C SER A 355 7.90 2.17 -9.38
N THR A 356 8.18 0.87 -9.26
CA THR A 356 9.01 0.25 -8.21
C THR A 356 10.48 0.06 -8.59
N ARG A 357 10.94 0.57 -9.75
CA ARG A 357 12.38 0.56 -10.07
C ARG A 357 13.09 1.74 -9.42
N ASP A 358 14.11 1.44 -8.63
CA ASP A 358 14.97 2.42 -7.97
C ASP A 358 15.51 3.48 -8.93
N THR A 359 15.25 4.76 -8.63
CA THR A 359 16.00 5.88 -9.18
C THR A 359 17.04 6.32 -8.14
N PRO A 360 18.34 6.31 -8.47
CA PRO A 360 19.37 6.83 -7.57
C PRO A 360 19.12 8.31 -7.25
N VAL A 361 19.32 8.67 -5.98
CA VAL A 361 19.27 10.05 -5.49
C VAL A 361 20.29 10.91 -6.23
N SER A 362 19.82 11.62 -7.25
CA SER A 362 20.38 12.87 -7.73
C SER A 362 19.26 13.64 -8.43
N ARG A 363 19.33 14.97 -8.44
CA ARG A 363 18.35 15.90 -9.05
C ARG A 363 18.21 15.71 -10.58
N SER A 364 17.71 14.56 -11.00
CA SER A 364 17.53 14.16 -12.39
C SER A 364 16.06 13.87 -12.64
N ARG A 365 15.30 14.93 -12.93
CA ARG A 365 13.96 14.80 -13.52
C ARG A 365 14.14 14.40 -14.98
N LYS A 366 14.14 13.10 -15.29
CA LYS A 366 13.75 12.54 -16.62
C LYS A 366 13.83 11.01 -16.58
N THR A 367 12.71 10.35 -16.27
CA THR A 367 12.46 8.98 -16.75
C THR A 367 11.91 9.08 -18.17
N SER A 368 12.77 8.99 -19.18
CA SER A 368 12.43 9.15 -20.61
C SER A 368 11.72 7.94 -21.25
N GLY A 369 11.19 6.99 -20.46
CA GLY A 369 10.58 5.77 -20.98
C GLY A 369 9.14 5.46 -20.53
N CYS A 370 8.59 6.21 -19.57
CA CYS A 370 7.24 5.94 -19.03
C CYS A 370 6.34 7.17 -19.24
N PRO A 371 5.24 7.07 -20.02
CA PRO A 371 4.44 8.23 -20.39
C PRO A 371 3.71 8.86 -19.18
N ARG A 372 3.56 10.19 -19.17
CA ARG A 372 2.75 10.95 -18.19
C ARG A 372 1.28 10.53 -18.34
N ARG A 373 0.75 9.76 -17.39
CA ARG A 373 -0.63 9.22 -17.40
C ARG A 373 -1.17 9.10 -15.97
N TRP A 374 -2.50 9.01 -15.82
CA TRP A 374 -3.22 8.99 -14.54
C TRP A 374 -2.80 7.93 -13.53
N ARG A 375 -2.02 6.90 -13.89
CA ARG A 375 -1.59 5.83 -12.98
C ARG A 375 -0.27 6.14 -12.28
N ARG A 376 -0.05 7.42 -11.93
CA ARG A 376 1.10 7.92 -11.14
C ARG A 376 0.77 8.95 -10.02
N PRO A 377 -0.48 9.22 -9.59
CA PRO A 377 -0.72 10.07 -8.43
C PRO A 377 -0.38 9.27 -7.17
N GLY A 378 0.45 9.87 -6.33
CA GLY A 378 1.03 9.32 -5.11
C GLY A 378 2.24 10.18 -4.73
N THR A 379 2.90 9.91 -3.62
CA THR A 379 3.99 10.77 -3.12
C THR A 379 5.37 10.19 -3.49
N PRO A 380 5.93 10.46 -4.68
CA PRO A 380 7.24 9.90 -5.07
C PRO A 380 8.37 10.32 -4.12
N MET A 381 8.27 11.47 -3.46
CA MET A 381 9.30 11.96 -2.55
C MET A 381 9.50 11.08 -1.30
N ALA A 382 8.41 10.62 -0.67
CA ALA A 382 8.48 9.69 0.46
C ALA A 382 9.00 8.31 0.02
N THR A 383 8.69 7.91 -1.22
CA THR A 383 9.15 6.68 -1.86
C THR A 383 10.66 6.72 -2.17
N THR A 384 11.16 7.82 -2.75
CA THR A 384 12.56 7.97 -3.18
C THR A 384 13.53 8.19 -2.02
N ASP A 385 13.17 8.99 -1.02
CA ASP A 385 14.05 9.18 0.15
C ASP A 385 14.22 7.88 0.96
N ARG A 386 13.29 6.94 0.86
CA ARG A 386 13.23 5.75 1.73
C ARG A 386 13.64 4.44 1.09
N SER A 387 13.75 4.36 -0.24
CA SER A 387 14.55 3.29 -0.86
C SER A 387 16.04 3.39 -0.48
N THR A 388 16.49 4.57 -0.04
CA THR A 388 17.82 4.69 0.60
C THR A 388 17.85 4.09 2.00
N THR A 389 16.72 4.02 2.72
CA THR A 389 16.66 3.44 4.08
C THR A 389 16.61 1.92 4.11
N THR A 390 16.16 1.25 3.04
CA THR A 390 16.30 -0.22 2.89
C THR A 390 17.74 -0.63 2.68
N SER A 391 18.55 0.21 2.01
CA SER A 391 19.96 -0.06 1.73
C SER A 391 20.94 0.52 2.76
N ARG A 392 20.53 1.51 3.58
CA ARG A 392 21.34 2.13 4.64
C ARG A 392 20.49 2.55 5.86
N PRO A 393 21.00 2.41 7.11
CA PRO A 393 20.30 2.89 8.31
C PRO A 393 19.95 4.38 8.24
N SER A 394 18.92 4.81 8.98
CA SER A 394 18.40 6.20 9.00
C SER A 394 19.37 7.26 9.53
N THR A 395 20.60 6.89 9.89
CA THR A 395 21.66 7.82 10.27
C THR A 395 22.25 8.47 9.03
N SER A 396 22.18 9.80 8.94
CA SER A 396 22.98 10.53 7.96
C SER A 396 24.45 10.16 8.13
N VAL A 397 25.17 9.94 7.02
CA VAL A 397 26.62 9.61 7.04
C VAL A 397 27.48 10.76 7.61
N THR A 398 26.88 11.92 7.89
CA THR A 398 27.53 13.04 8.56
C THR A 398 27.40 12.94 10.09
N TRP A 399 28.50 13.24 10.78
CA TRP A 399 28.60 13.31 12.25
C TRP A 399 27.55 14.23 12.91
N ALA A 400 26.98 15.18 12.16
CA ALA A 400 25.97 16.10 12.66
C ALA A 400 24.59 15.46 12.87
N GLY A 401 24.22 14.44 12.09
CA GLY A 401 22.93 13.76 12.26
C GLY A 401 22.97 12.53 13.16
N SER A 402 24.16 12.06 13.57
CA SER A 402 24.29 10.99 14.58
C SER A 402 24.00 11.47 16.01
N THR A 403 24.01 12.78 16.25
CA THR A 403 23.79 13.43 17.55
C THR A 403 22.71 14.50 17.50
N ALA A 404 21.67 14.29 16.68
CA ALA A 404 20.56 15.23 16.56
C ALA A 404 19.90 15.48 17.93
N ILE A 405 19.88 16.75 18.35
CA ILE A 405 19.24 17.18 19.59
C ILE A 405 17.73 16.95 19.45
N PRO A 406 17.05 16.35 20.45
CA PRO A 406 15.60 16.18 20.43
C PRO A 406 14.88 17.51 20.15
N PRO A 407 13.84 17.55 19.30
CA PRO A 407 13.15 18.78 18.92
C PRO A 407 12.61 19.60 20.11
N GLY A 408 12.36 18.96 21.26
CA GLY A 408 11.90 19.61 22.49
C GLY A 408 13.00 20.25 23.35
N SER A 409 14.29 20.01 23.08
CA SER A 409 15.41 20.58 23.85
C SER A 409 16.16 21.69 23.11
N GLY A 410 15.71 22.07 21.90
CA GLY A 410 16.44 22.93 20.97
C GLY A 410 16.04 24.41 20.93
N SER A 411 15.32 24.97 21.91
CA SER A 411 14.91 26.39 21.86
C SER A 411 15.25 27.21 23.11
N THR A 412 16.51 27.27 23.48
CA THR A 412 17.01 28.40 24.29
C THR A 412 18.30 28.93 23.69
N ARG A 413 18.17 29.84 22.71
CA ARG A 413 19.27 30.76 22.39
C ARG A 413 19.29 31.80 23.53
N PRO A 414 20.37 31.94 24.32
CA PRO A 414 20.44 33.04 25.27
C PRO A 414 20.38 34.34 24.46
N LYS A 415 19.49 35.26 24.84
CA LYS A 415 19.53 36.63 24.32
C LYS A 415 20.93 37.17 24.63
N ARG A 416 21.75 37.42 23.61
CA ARG A 416 22.95 38.24 23.77
C ARG A 416 22.47 39.65 24.12
N SER A 417 22.51 40.01 25.40
CA SER A 417 22.57 41.41 25.81
C SER A 417 23.86 42.01 25.24
N GLY A 418 23.77 43.22 24.68
CA GLY A 418 24.90 43.94 24.12
C GLY A 418 26.03 44.15 25.14
N PRO A 419 27.25 44.47 24.69
CA PRO A 419 28.38 44.62 25.59
C PRO A 419 28.20 45.88 26.44
N ASP A 420 27.91 45.68 27.73
CA ASP A 420 28.00 46.72 28.73
C ASP A 420 29.48 46.91 29.10
N THR A 421 29.96 48.13 28.87
CA THR A 421 31.33 48.56 29.07
C THR A 421 31.54 48.93 30.54
N SER A 422 31.83 47.94 31.38
CA SER A 422 32.48 48.22 32.67
C SER A 422 33.16 46.99 33.22
N ARG A 423 34.50 46.95 33.10
CA ARG A 423 35.34 46.09 33.91
C ARG A 423 35.89 46.94 35.06
N PRO A 424 35.89 46.43 36.29
CA PRO A 424 37.03 46.66 37.15
C PRO A 424 37.66 45.33 37.57
N SER A 425 38.98 45.36 37.61
CA SER A 425 39.85 44.34 38.18
C SER A 425 39.75 44.32 39.70
N ALA A 426 39.70 43.13 40.31
CA ALA A 426 40.28 42.89 41.64
C ALA A 426 40.57 41.40 41.83
N ALA A 427 41.75 41.14 42.39
CA ALA A 427 42.24 39.82 42.78
C ALA A 427 41.64 39.36 44.12
N SER A 428 41.55 38.04 44.34
CA SER A 428 42.25 37.34 45.43
C SER A 428 41.64 35.97 45.77
N THR A 429 42.54 35.00 45.95
CA THR A 429 42.53 33.90 46.95
C THR A 429 41.35 32.92 47.03
N ALA A 430 41.61 31.66 46.67
CA ALA A 430 40.90 30.50 47.19
C ALA A 430 41.88 29.65 48.04
N PRO A 431 41.50 29.24 49.27
CA PRO A 431 42.37 28.44 50.13
C PRO A 431 42.29 26.95 49.81
N SER A 432 43.44 26.31 49.94
CA SER A 432 43.66 24.87 50.02
C SER A 432 43.22 24.30 51.36
N ASN A 433 42.51 23.16 51.36
CA ASN A 433 42.78 22.02 52.25
C ASN A 433 41.89 20.83 51.87
N TRP A 434 42.50 19.72 51.45
CA TRP A 434 42.48 18.36 52.04
C TRP A 434 43.30 17.40 51.12
N PRO A 435 43.91 16.32 51.65
CA PRO A 435 45.29 15.88 51.32
C PRO A 435 45.46 14.76 50.26
N ARG A 436 46.74 14.48 49.95
CA ARG A 436 47.29 13.72 48.80
C ARG A 436 47.39 12.17 48.98
N ARG A 437 47.02 11.44 47.90
CA ARG A 437 47.61 10.27 47.14
C ARG A 437 48.59 9.25 47.80
N PRO A 438 48.62 7.95 47.37
CA PRO A 438 49.53 7.51 46.25
C PRO A 438 49.02 6.31 45.37
N THR A 439 49.14 6.37 44.02
CA THR A 439 50.04 5.62 43.07
C THR A 439 49.60 4.22 42.57
N THR A 440 49.26 4.15 41.25
CA THR A 440 49.50 3.16 40.14
C THR A 440 49.80 1.66 40.41
N PRO A 441 49.54 0.68 39.49
CA PRO A 441 49.57 0.80 38.01
C PRO A 441 48.49 0.04 37.20
N ALA A 442 48.48 0.35 35.90
CA ALA A 442 47.75 -0.36 34.84
C ALA A 442 48.31 -1.78 34.60
N THR A 443 47.42 -2.70 34.20
CA THR A 443 47.78 -3.97 33.57
C THR A 443 46.99 -4.18 32.29
N THR A 444 47.72 -4.64 31.28
CA THR A 444 47.39 -4.80 29.87
C THR A 444 47.03 -6.27 29.57
N VAL A 445 46.58 -6.50 28.33
CA VAL A 445 46.64 -7.73 27.50
C VAL A 445 45.26 -8.39 27.27
N GLY A 446 44.78 -8.62 26.06
CA GLY A 446 45.43 -8.47 24.75
C GLY A 446 44.47 -8.57 23.57
N LEU A 447 44.81 -7.81 22.52
CA LEU A 447 44.39 -8.03 21.14
C LEU A 447 45.52 -8.83 20.44
N GLN A 448 45.16 -9.90 19.73
CA GLN A 448 46.03 -10.51 18.72
C GLN A 448 45.40 -10.38 17.32
N HIS A 449 46.21 -9.82 16.43
CA HIS A 449 46.06 -9.70 14.98
C HIS A 449 46.21 -11.04 14.26
N PHE A 450 45.63 -11.20 13.06
CA PHE A 450 46.16 -11.85 11.84
C PHE A 450 45.04 -11.72 10.76
N LEU A 451 45.21 -11.43 9.46
CA LEU A 451 46.24 -10.82 8.62
C LEU A 451 45.55 -10.52 7.27
N ILE A 452 45.81 -9.35 6.67
CA ILE A 452 45.35 -8.95 5.33
C ILE A 452 46.43 -9.37 4.33
N THR A 453 46.06 -10.03 3.23
CA THR A 453 46.89 -10.08 2.02
C THR A 453 46.11 -9.58 0.82
N LEU A 454 46.59 -8.47 0.27
CA LEU A 454 46.25 -7.87 -1.02
C LEU A 454 46.76 -8.73 -2.18
N CYS A 455 46.05 -8.72 -3.30
CA CYS A 455 46.68 -8.57 -4.62
C CYS A 455 45.64 -8.13 -5.67
N SER A 456 45.95 -7.05 -6.39
CA SER A 456 45.35 -6.66 -7.68
C SER A 456 46.44 -6.79 -8.78
N PRO A 457 46.21 -6.31 -10.01
CA PRO A 457 45.80 -7.05 -11.20
C PRO A 457 46.93 -7.24 -12.22
N THR A 458 46.85 -8.23 -13.13
CA THR A 458 47.52 -8.15 -14.45
C THR A 458 46.87 -9.07 -15.49
N SER A 459 46.69 -8.48 -16.67
CA SER A 459 46.39 -9.08 -17.97
C SER A 459 47.45 -10.08 -18.44
N SER A 460 47.03 -11.19 -19.07
CA SER A 460 47.70 -11.74 -20.25
C SER A 460 46.84 -12.77 -20.98
N THR A 461 46.79 -12.60 -22.29
CA THR A 461 46.25 -13.45 -23.34
C THR A 461 46.86 -14.86 -23.33
N PRO A 462 46.22 -15.82 -24.01
CA PRO A 462 46.97 -16.58 -24.98
C PRO A 462 46.29 -16.64 -26.36
N ALA A 463 47.14 -16.65 -27.38
CA ALA A 463 46.80 -16.81 -28.79
C ALA A 463 47.00 -18.28 -29.26
N ARG A 464 46.34 -18.59 -30.39
CA ARG A 464 46.43 -19.75 -31.31
C ARG A 464 45.75 -21.05 -30.85
N ALA A 465 45.02 -21.79 -31.69
CA ALA A 465 45.20 -21.97 -33.15
C ALA A 465 43.90 -22.17 -33.94
N SER A 466 43.99 -21.76 -35.20
CA SER A 466 43.09 -21.98 -36.34
C SER A 466 42.84 -23.46 -36.67
N ARG A 467 41.62 -23.80 -37.12
CA ARG A 467 41.38 -24.69 -38.27
C ARG A 467 39.99 -24.43 -38.87
N THR A 468 40.00 -23.80 -40.03
CA THR A 468 38.91 -23.76 -41.02
C THR A 468 38.84 -25.08 -41.79
N ARG A 469 37.65 -25.59 -42.09
CA ARG A 469 37.16 -25.85 -43.46
C ARG A 469 35.77 -26.50 -43.48
N THR A 470 34.80 -25.74 -43.99
CA THR A 470 33.69 -26.17 -44.85
C THR A 470 34.24 -26.73 -46.18
N PRO A 471 33.44 -27.46 -46.99
CA PRO A 471 32.34 -26.87 -47.77
C PRO A 471 30.96 -27.01 -47.13
#